data_AF-A0A412G0Z5-F1
#
_entry.id   AF-A0A412G0Z5-F1
#
_cell.length_a   1.000
_cell.length_b   1.000
_cell.length_c   1.000
_cell.angle_alpha   90.00
_cell.angle_beta   90.00
_cell.angle_gamma   90.00
#
_symmetry.space_group_name_H-M   'P 1'
#
loop_
_entity.id
_entity.type
_entity.pdbx_description
1 polymer ?
#
loop_
_entity_poly.entity_id
_entity_poly.type
_entity_poly.pdbx_seq_one_letter_code
_entity_poly.pdbx_strand_id
1 'polypeptide(L)'
;MTEKEYLDALNKALKWLPKPEKEICFNYAREMIEDRIENGLTETEAVAQLETPQQMAKAFLEDRGSLKFKFSLPINSVMTVILLILGFPLWGALLLAGLMILLAGFLLAGCVPFICVAMTVSLLFVALVSVSASPFVMVSVSLIAGVIQLGVGVMALGGLILAALGASLTIPWFKAAVMKTAQFLRSLFFQEVSKW
;
A
#
# COMPACT_ATOMS: atom_id res chain seq x y z
N MET A 1 45.59 9.14 16.49
CA MET A 1 44.25 9.18 17.12
C MET A 1 44.44 8.78 18.56
N THR A 2 43.79 9.47 19.50
CA THR A 2 43.79 9.06 20.92
C THR A 2 42.77 7.95 21.15
N GLU A 3 42.90 7.18 22.23
CA GLU A 3 41.95 6.12 22.61
C GLU A 3 40.50 6.61 22.62
N LYS A 4 40.28 7.81 23.17
CA LYS A 4 38.96 8.45 23.24
C LYS A 4 38.37 8.77 21.87
N GLU A 5 39.20 9.19 20.91
CA GLU A 5 38.77 9.45 19.54
C GLU A 5 38.43 8.16 18.79
N TYR A 6 39.13 7.07 19.07
CA TYR A 6 38.85 5.75 18.49
C TYR A 6 37.51 5.19 18.99
N LEU A 7 37.25 5.28 20.29
CA LEU A 7 35.98 4.83 20.88
C LEU A 7 34.79 5.70 20.42
N ASP A 8 34.97 7.01 20.24
CA ASP A 8 33.90 7.88 19.69
C ASP A 8 33.59 7.53 18.22
N ALA A 9 34.62 7.26 17.42
CA ALA A 9 34.44 6.81 16.04
C ALA A 9 33.76 5.43 15.96
N LEU A 10 34.09 4.52 16.88
CA LEU A 10 33.45 3.21 17.00
C LEU A 10 31.98 3.32 17.45
N ASN A 11 31.68 4.23 18.38
CA ASN A 11 30.30 4.56 18.78
C ASN A 11 29.46 5.07 17.60
N LYS A 12 30.06 5.92 16.76
CA LYS A 12 29.42 6.45 15.56
C LYS A 12 29.18 5.35 14.52
N ALA A 13 30.13 4.43 14.35
CA ALA A 13 29.98 3.26 13.48
C ALA A 13 28.90 2.29 13.97
N LEU A 14 28.78 2.12 15.29
CA LEU A 14 27.85 1.22 15.96
C LEU A 14 26.51 1.86 16.33
N LYS A 15 26.19 3.08 15.85
CA LYS A 15 24.98 3.84 16.24
C LYS A 15 23.69 3.00 16.20
N TRP A 16 23.62 2.07 15.25
CA TRP A 16 22.48 1.20 14.96
C TRP A 16 22.35 -0.04 15.85
N LEU A 17 23.34 -0.33 16.72
CA LEU A 17 23.35 -1.51 17.59
C LEU A 17 22.64 -1.27 18.94
N PRO A 18 21.98 -2.29 19.53
CA PRO A 18 21.47 -2.24 20.89
C PRO A 18 22.58 -1.93 21.91
N LYS A 19 22.22 -1.21 22.99
CA LYS A 19 23.15 -0.86 24.09
C LYS A 19 24.01 -2.03 24.63
N PRO A 20 23.47 -3.25 24.88
CA PRO A 20 24.28 -4.34 25.40
C PRO A 20 25.36 -4.82 24.42
N GLU A 21 25.09 -4.77 23.11
CA GLU A 21 26.05 -5.23 22.10
C GLU A 21 27.15 -4.19 21.84
N LYS A 22 26.83 -2.90 21.97
CA LYS A 22 27.82 -1.81 21.94
C LYS A 22 28.85 -1.98 23.04
N GLU A 23 28.41 -2.29 24.25
CA GLU A 23 29.29 -2.42 25.42
C GLU A 23 30.28 -3.59 25.26
N ILE A 24 29.84 -4.70 24.67
CA ILE A 24 30.70 -5.84 24.34
C ILE A 24 31.77 -5.44 23.30
N CYS A 25 31.37 -4.71 22.25
CA CYS A 25 32.32 -4.26 21.22
C CYS A 25 33.31 -3.22 21.78
N PHE A 26 32.87 -2.32 22.66
CA PHE A 26 33.77 -1.40 23.35
C PHE A 26 34.75 -2.10 24.29
N ASN A 27 34.30 -3.13 25.00
CA ASN A 27 35.18 -3.87 25.89
C ASN A 27 36.25 -4.63 25.11
N TYR A 28 35.87 -5.23 23.97
CA TYR A 28 36.81 -5.89 23.06
C TYR A 28 37.83 -4.91 22.47
N ALA A 29 37.39 -3.73 22.04
CA ALA A 29 38.28 -2.68 21.57
C ALA A 29 39.26 -2.21 22.66
N ARG A 30 38.79 -2.10 23.90
CA ARG A 30 39.62 -1.71 25.05
C ARG A 30 40.66 -2.78 25.38
N GLU A 31 40.27 -4.05 25.43
CA GLU A 31 41.18 -5.18 25.67
C GLU A 31 42.30 -5.23 24.62
N MET A 32 41.98 -5.07 23.33
CA MET A 32 43.00 -5.02 22.27
C MET A 32 43.93 -3.79 22.35
N ILE A 33 43.47 -2.68 22.93
CA ILE A 33 44.29 -1.48 23.15
C ILE A 33 45.20 -1.70 24.37
N GLU A 34 44.66 -2.23 25.46
CA GLU A 34 45.38 -2.55 26.69
C GLU A 34 46.49 -3.57 26.44
N ASP A 35 46.23 -4.65 25.68
CA ASP A 35 47.24 -5.64 25.28
C ASP A 35 48.43 -4.99 24.56
N ARG A 36 48.17 -3.98 23.72
CA ARG A 36 49.21 -3.30 22.94
C ARG A 36 50.00 -2.29 23.78
N ILE A 37 49.36 -1.68 24.77
CA ILE A 37 50.02 -0.80 25.75
C ILE A 37 50.91 -1.64 26.68
N GLU A 38 50.45 -2.83 27.11
CA GLU A 38 51.22 -3.75 27.95
C GLU A 38 52.47 -4.30 27.23
N ASN A 39 52.42 -4.43 25.91
CA ASN A 39 53.57 -4.78 25.06
C ASN A 39 54.56 -3.61 24.84
N GLY A 40 54.39 -2.47 25.51
CA GLY A 40 55.35 -1.37 25.54
C GLY A 40 55.19 -0.32 24.43
N LEU A 41 54.06 -0.29 23.71
CA LEU A 41 53.76 0.75 22.73
C LEU A 41 53.05 1.94 23.38
N THR A 42 53.33 3.13 22.86
CA THR A 42 52.61 4.34 23.26
C THR A 42 51.15 4.29 22.78
N GLU A 43 50.21 4.88 23.53
CA GLU A 43 48.76 4.86 23.20
C GLU A 43 48.47 5.26 21.74
N THR A 44 49.25 6.19 21.19
CA THR A 44 49.13 6.67 19.81
C THR A 44 49.59 5.66 18.75
N GLU A 45 50.54 4.79 19.08
CA GLU A 45 51.05 3.74 18.19
C GLU A 45 50.19 2.47 18.26
N ALA A 46 49.64 2.17 19.46
CA ALA A 46 48.70 1.07 19.65
C ALA A 46 47.43 1.25 18.78
N VAL A 47 46.86 2.46 18.77
CA VAL A 47 45.68 2.82 17.96
C VAL A 47 46.00 2.90 16.46
N ALA A 48 47.24 3.21 16.08
CA ALA A 48 47.65 3.27 14.67
C ALA A 48 47.85 1.88 14.04
N GLN A 49 48.16 0.85 14.86
CA GLN A 49 48.26 -0.54 14.41
C GLN A 49 46.94 -1.31 14.48
N LEU A 50 45.92 -0.73 15.10
CA LEU A 50 44.58 -1.28 15.10
C LEU A 50 43.90 -1.07 13.75
N GLU A 51 43.07 -2.02 13.35
CA GLU A 51 42.22 -1.88 12.18
C GLU A 51 41.29 -0.67 12.35
N THR A 52 40.81 -0.09 11.24
CA THR A 52 39.94 1.08 11.35
C THR A 52 38.69 0.74 12.18
N PRO A 53 38.14 1.69 12.97
CA PRO A 53 36.99 1.43 13.86
C PRO A 53 35.76 0.92 13.09
N GLN A 54 35.70 1.21 11.78
CA GLN A 54 34.67 0.71 10.87
C GLN A 54 34.89 -0.75 10.46
N GLN A 55 36.15 -1.19 10.32
CA GLN A 55 36.50 -2.58 10.03
C GLN A 55 36.30 -3.45 11.29
N MET A 56 36.71 -2.98 12.46
CA MET A 56 36.45 -3.66 13.73
C MET A 56 34.96 -3.83 13.99
N ALA A 57 34.15 -2.79 13.73
CA ALA A 57 32.69 -2.90 13.82
C ALA A 57 32.13 -3.95 12.84
N LYS A 58 32.62 -4.01 11.59
CA LYS A 58 32.17 -5.00 10.61
C LYS A 58 32.59 -6.42 10.98
N ALA A 59 33.85 -6.62 11.37
CA ALA A 59 34.37 -7.91 11.81
C ALA A 59 33.61 -8.44 13.03
N PHE A 60 33.29 -7.58 14.00
CA PHE A 60 32.47 -7.93 15.16
C PHE A 60 31.04 -8.35 14.77
N LEU A 61 30.45 -7.71 13.77
CA LEU A 61 29.12 -8.04 13.23
C LEU A 61 29.12 -9.33 12.39
N GLU A 62 30.21 -9.60 11.67
CA GLU A 62 30.38 -10.80 10.86
C GLU A 62 30.65 -12.04 11.72
N ASP A 63 31.52 -11.91 12.74
CA ASP A 63 31.88 -12.99 13.65
C ASP A 63 30.70 -13.46 14.52
N ARG A 64 29.88 -12.53 15.02
CA ARG A 64 28.68 -12.88 15.80
C ARG A 64 27.49 -13.30 14.95
N GLY A 65 27.65 -13.34 13.63
CA GLY A 65 26.63 -13.71 12.66
C GLY A 65 25.60 -12.59 12.55
N SER A 66 25.42 -12.10 11.31
CA SER A 66 24.30 -11.27 10.85
C SER A 66 23.24 -11.08 11.92
N LEU A 67 23.27 -9.96 12.64
CA LEU A 67 22.23 -9.60 13.58
C LEU A 67 20.93 -9.63 12.80
N LYS A 68 20.23 -10.77 12.91
CA LYS A 68 18.86 -10.91 12.50
C LYS A 68 18.20 -9.79 13.26
N PHE A 69 17.78 -8.75 12.53
CA PHE A 69 16.96 -7.67 13.04
C PHE A 69 15.76 -8.34 13.72
N LYS A 70 15.91 -8.67 15.00
CA LYS A 70 14.83 -9.12 15.85
C LYS A 70 14.06 -7.85 16.08
N PHE A 71 13.04 -7.68 15.26
CA PHE A 71 12.02 -6.68 15.45
C PHE A 71 11.50 -6.86 16.87
N SER A 72 12.00 -6.05 17.81
CA SER A 72 11.61 -6.09 19.20
C SER A 72 10.26 -5.41 19.33
N LEU A 73 9.22 -6.04 18.77
CA LEU A 73 7.88 -5.83 19.28
C LEU A 73 7.91 -6.25 20.77
N PRO A 74 7.39 -5.44 21.69
CA PRO A 74 7.30 -5.79 23.10
C PRO A 74 6.22 -6.86 23.28
N ILE A 75 6.53 -8.10 22.89
CA ILE A 75 5.64 -9.25 22.98
C ILE A 75 5.94 -9.96 24.30
N ASN A 76 5.50 -9.38 25.40
CA ASN A 76 5.88 -9.79 26.76
C ASN A 76 5.18 -11.08 27.23
N SER A 77 4.49 -11.81 26.35
CA SER A 77 3.84 -13.06 26.70
C SER A 77 4.03 -14.09 25.58
N VAL A 78 4.59 -15.24 25.94
CA VAL A 78 4.68 -16.44 25.08
C VAL A 78 3.30 -16.78 24.47
N MET A 79 2.23 -16.46 25.20
CA MET A 79 0.85 -16.57 24.72
C MET A 79 0.56 -15.68 23.50
N THR A 80 1.08 -14.46 23.46
CA THR A 80 0.93 -13.56 22.31
C THR A 80 1.74 -14.05 21.12
N VAL A 81 2.91 -14.67 21.33
CA VAL A 81 3.68 -15.28 20.23
C VAL A 81 2.97 -16.51 19.65
N ILE A 82 2.41 -17.38 20.50
CA ILE A 82 1.63 -18.54 20.04
C ILE A 82 0.35 -18.08 19.32
N LEU A 83 -0.35 -17.09 19.89
CA LEU A 83 -1.53 -16.49 19.27
C LEU A 83 -1.17 -15.74 17.97
N LEU A 84 0.04 -15.22 17.83
CA LEU A 84 0.51 -14.59 16.60
C LEU A 84 0.88 -15.65 15.55
N ILE A 85 1.43 -16.80 15.94
CA ILE A 85 1.77 -17.90 15.01
C ILE A 85 0.50 -18.62 14.52
N LEU A 86 -0.43 -18.97 15.42
CA LEU A 86 -1.75 -19.48 15.04
C LEU A 86 -2.62 -18.40 14.39
N GLY A 87 -2.42 -17.15 14.79
CA GLY A 87 -3.11 -16.00 14.24
C GLY A 87 -2.58 -15.61 12.88
N PHE A 88 -1.33 -15.90 12.51
CA PHE A 88 -0.76 -15.50 11.23
C PHE A 88 -1.61 -15.96 10.01
N PRO A 89 -2.08 -17.22 9.94
CA PRO A 89 -3.05 -17.61 8.92
C PRO A 89 -4.42 -16.93 9.08
N LEU A 90 -4.83 -16.61 10.32
CA LEU A 90 -6.12 -15.96 10.61
C LEU A 90 -6.13 -14.46 10.23
N TRP A 91 -5.08 -13.71 10.55
CA TRP A 91 -4.90 -12.30 10.20
C TRP A 91 -4.79 -12.14 8.68
N GLY A 92 -4.09 -13.05 8.01
CA GLY A 92 -4.04 -13.09 6.55
C GLY A 92 -5.42 -13.32 5.93
N ALA A 93 -6.17 -14.31 6.41
CA ALA A 93 -7.52 -14.58 5.96
C ALA A 93 -8.49 -13.41 6.26
N LEU A 94 -8.36 -12.77 7.42
CA LEU A 94 -9.21 -11.65 7.81
C LEU A 94 -8.93 -10.38 6.98
N LEU A 95 -7.66 -10.10 6.70
CA LEU A 95 -7.26 -8.99 5.83
C LEU A 95 -7.74 -9.24 4.40
N LEU A 96 -7.58 -10.48 3.90
CA LEU A 96 -8.09 -10.88 2.60
C LEU A 96 -9.63 -10.78 2.53
N ALA A 97 -10.34 -11.21 3.55
CA ALA A 97 -11.79 -11.10 3.63
C ALA A 97 -12.23 -9.63 3.64
N GLY A 98 -11.56 -8.77 4.40
CA GLY A 98 -11.81 -7.32 4.39
C GLY A 98 -11.60 -6.70 3.02
N LEU A 99 -10.52 -7.09 2.32
CA LEU A 99 -10.24 -6.62 0.96
C LEU A 99 -11.32 -7.09 -0.03
N MET A 100 -11.79 -8.34 0.08
CA MET A 100 -12.86 -8.88 -0.75
C MET A 100 -14.19 -8.15 -0.52
N ILE A 101 -14.54 -7.84 0.73
CA ILE A 101 -15.76 -7.07 1.06
C ILE A 101 -15.66 -5.66 0.47
N LEU A 102 -14.50 -5.01 0.60
CA LEU A 102 -14.28 -3.68 0.03
C LEU A 102 -14.40 -3.70 -1.49
N LEU A 103 -13.83 -4.71 -2.15
CA LEU A 103 -13.94 -4.90 -3.60
C LEU A 103 -15.38 -5.18 -4.02
N ALA A 104 -16.12 -6.00 -3.29
CA ALA A 104 -17.53 -6.29 -3.56
C ALA A 104 -18.40 -5.03 -3.42
N GLY A 105 -18.18 -4.23 -2.37
CA GLY A 105 -18.84 -2.95 -2.20
C GLY A 105 -18.54 -1.97 -3.33
N PHE A 106 -17.31 -1.94 -3.82
CA PHE A 106 -16.92 -1.14 -4.98
C PHE A 106 -17.61 -1.59 -6.27
N LEU A 107 -17.70 -2.90 -6.50
CA LEU A 107 -18.42 -3.47 -7.64
C LEU A 107 -19.91 -3.10 -7.61
N LEU A 108 -20.55 -3.27 -6.46
CA LEU A 108 -21.96 -2.92 -6.28
C LEU A 108 -22.21 -1.42 -6.50
N ALA A 109 -21.33 -0.56 -5.99
CA ALA A 109 -21.39 0.88 -6.24
C ALA A 109 -21.19 1.21 -7.74
N GLY A 110 -20.36 0.45 -8.45
CA GLY A 110 -20.13 0.57 -9.89
C GLY A 110 -21.27 0.06 -10.76
N CYS A 111 -22.11 -0.84 -10.26
CA CYS A 111 -23.30 -1.33 -10.99
C CYS A 111 -24.30 -0.20 -11.27
N VAL A 112 -24.46 0.75 -10.36
CA VAL A 112 -25.43 1.86 -10.50
C VAL A 112 -25.15 2.71 -11.75
N PRO A 113 -23.96 3.32 -11.93
CA PRO A 113 -23.66 4.07 -13.15
C PRO A 113 -23.63 3.17 -14.39
N PHE A 114 -23.22 1.91 -14.26
CA PHE A 114 -23.22 0.95 -15.38
C PHE A 114 -24.62 0.71 -15.94
N ILE A 115 -25.61 0.50 -15.06
CA ILE A 115 -27.01 0.32 -15.46
C ILE A 115 -27.55 1.60 -16.11
N CYS A 116 -27.27 2.78 -15.56
CA CYS A 116 -27.69 4.05 -16.16
C CYS A 116 -27.13 4.21 -17.58
N VAL A 117 -25.84 3.93 -17.79
CA VAL A 117 -25.22 3.98 -19.13
C VAL A 117 -25.84 2.93 -20.06
N ALA A 118 -26.01 1.68 -19.61
CA ALA A 118 -26.63 0.63 -20.42
C ALA A 118 -28.07 0.98 -20.84
N MET A 119 -28.84 1.60 -19.94
CA MET A 119 -30.19 2.10 -20.26
C MET A 119 -30.15 3.23 -21.30
N THR A 120 -29.21 4.18 -21.19
CA THR A 120 -29.09 5.25 -22.21
C THR A 120 -28.82 4.68 -23.59
N VAL A 121 -27.88 3.74 -23.72
CA VAL A 121 -27.53 3.11 -25.02
C VAL A 121 -28.71 2.35 -25.60
N SER A 122 -29.40 1.57 -24.77
CA SER A 122 -30.56 0.79 -25.18
C SER A 122 -31.70 1.69 -25.67
N LEU A 123 -32.00 2.77 -24.95
CA LEU A 123 -33.03 3.74 -25.33
C LEU A 123 -32.66 4.52 -26.60
N LEU A 124 -31.38 4.82 -26.80
CA LEU A 124 -30.88 5.47 -28.02
C LEU A 124 -31.09 4.56 -29.24
N PHE A 125 -30.79 3.28 -29.09
CA PHE A 125 -31.01 2.29 -30.14
C PHE A 125 -32.49 2.15 -30.50
N VAL A 126 -33.36 2.03 -29.49
CA VAL A 126 -34.81 1.98 -29.69
C VAL A 126 -35.33 3.25 -30.37
N ALA A 127 -34.88 4.43 -29.94
CA ALA A 127 -35.26 5.69 -30.56
C ALA A 127 -34.84 5.76 -32.03
N LEU A 128 -33.59 5.37 -32.35
CA LEU A 128 -33.06 5.42 -33.71
C LEU A 128 -33.79 4.44 -34.65
N VAL A 129 -34.03 3.22 -34.18
CA VAL A 129 -34.77 2.19 -34.94
C VAL A 129 -36.22 2.61 -35.12
N SER A 130 -36.89 3.09 -34.07
CA SER A 130 -38.29 3.53 -34.19
C SER A 130 -38.45 4.72 -35.14
N VAL A 131 -37.57 5.72 -35.08
CA VAL A 131 -37.68 6.91 -35.97
C VAL A 131 -37.39 6.54 -37.43
N SER A 132 -36.38 5.71 -37.68
CA SER A 132 -36.01 5.31 -39.05
C SER A 132 -36.99 4.30 -39.68
N ALA A 133 -37.55 3.38 -38.89
CA ALA A 133 -38.49 2.37 -39.38
C ALA A 133 -39.93 2.89 -39.53
N SER A 134 -40.30 3.96 -38.82
CA SER A 134 -41.65 4.53 -38.87
C SER A 134 -42.19 4.86 -40.27
N PRO A 135 -41.46 5.55 -41.16
CA PRO A 135 -41.96 5.82 -42.51
C PRO A 135 -42.13 4.54 -43.35
N PHE A 136 -41.30 3.50 -43.11
CA PHE A 136 -41.45 2.22 -43.79
C PHE A 136 -42.71 1.47 -43.33
N VAL A 137 -42.96 1.44 -42.02
CA VAL A 137 -44.13 0.77 -41.42
C VAL A 137 -45.45 1.46 -41.81
N MET A 138 -45.45 2.79 -41.98
CA MET A 138 -46.61 3.54 -42.47
C MET A 138 -47.03 3.11 -43.87
N VAL A 139 -46.08 2.77 -44.74
CA VAL A 139 -46.33 2.37 -46.13
C VAL A 139 -46.65 0.88 -46.24
N SER A 140 -45.99 0.02 -45.43
CA SER A 140 -46.10 -1.43 -45.58
C SER A 140 -47.21 -2.08 -44.77
N VAL A 141 -47.60 -1.54 -43.61
CA VAL A 141 -48.57 -2.16 -42.70
C VAL A 141 -49.83 -1.31 -42.57
N SER A 142 -49.73 -0.14 -41.94
CA SER A 142 -50.83 0.81 -41.79
C SER A 142 -50.35 2.12 -41.20
N LEU A 143 -51.09 3.20 -41.48
CA LEU A 143 -50.79 4.55 -40.98
C LEU A 143 -50.86 4.61 -39.44
N ILE A 144 -51.81 3.88 -38.83
CA ILE A 144 -51.98 3.81 -37.37
C ILE A 144 -50.77 3.14 -36.71
N ALA A 145 -50.30 2.01 -37.26
CA ALA A 145 -49.13 1.31 -36.72
C ALA A 145 -47.86 2.18 -36.76
N GLY A 146 -47.69 2.97 -37.82
CA GLY A 146 -46.57 3.91 -37.93
C GLY A 146 -46.62 5.05 -36.92
N VAL A 147 -47.81 5.60 -36.62
CA VAL A 147 -47.98 6.65 -35.60
C VAL A 147 -47.69 6.11 -34.19
N ILE A 148 -48.13 4.90 -33.88
CA ILE A 148 -47.82 4.26 -32.59
C ILE A 148 -46.31 4.04 -32.46
N GLN A 149 -45.64 3.60 -33.53
CA GLN A 149 -44.19 3.40 -33.53
C GLN A 149 -43.40 4.71 -33.38
N LEU A 150 -43.85 5.81 -33.99
CA LEU A 150 -43.29 7.14 -33.72
C LEU A 150 -43.50 7.55 -32.26
N GLY A 151 -44.66 7.27 -31.68
CA GLY A 151 -44.94 7.53 -30.27
C GLY A 151 -43.98 6.79 -29.34
N VAL A 152 -43.68 5.53 -29.61
CA VAL A 152 -42.67 4.74 -28.88
C VAL A 152 -41.28 5.37 -29.03
N GLY A 153 -40.92 5.84 -30.23
CA GLY A 153 -39.67 6.57 -30.45
C GLY A 153 -39.55 7.86 -29.62
N VAL A 154 -40.61 8.66 -29.57
CA VAL A 154 -40.65 9.91 -28.78
C VAL A 154 -40.59 9.62 -27.28
N MET A 155 -41.30 8.60 -26.79
CA MET A 155 -41.19 8.18 -25.39
C MET A 155 -39.77 7.68 -25.05
N ALA A 156 -39.14 6.93 -25.95
CA ALA A 156 -37.76 6.47 -25.78
C ALA A 156 -36.76 7.64 -25.73
N LEU A 157 -36.96 8.69 -26.53
CA LEU A 157 -36.16 9.92 -26.45
C LEU A 157 -36.34 10.64 -25.10
N GLY A 158 -37.57 10.72 -24.58
CA GLY A 158 -37.83 11.27 -23.25
C GLY A 158 -37.13 10.47 -22.14
N GLY A 159 -37.23 9.13 -22.21
CA GLY A 159 -36.51 8.23 -21.30
C GLY A 159 -35.00 8.37 -21.40
N LEU A 160 -34.46 8.61 -22.60
CA LEU A 160 -33.03 8.79 -22.82
C LEU A 160 -32.51 10.04 -22.11
N ILE A 161 -33.23 11.15 -22.17
CA ILE A 161 -32.83 12.40 -21.50
C ILE A 161 -32.79 12.19 -19.99
N LEU A 162 -33.81 11.53 -19.42
CA LEU A 162 -33.86 11.17 -18.00
C LEU A 162 -32.71 10.24 -17.59
N ALA A 163 -32.45 9.20 -18.38
CA ALA A 163 -31.35 8.26 -18.13
C ALA A 163 -29.97 8.93 -18.26
N ALA A 164 -29.80 9.85 -19.21
CA ALA A 164 -28.57 10.61 -19.41
C ALA A 164 -28.30 11.59 -18.25
N LEU A 165 -29.34 12.25 -17.74
CA LEU A 165 -29.28 13.05 -16.51
C LEU A 165 -28.90 12.19 -15.30
N GLY A 166 -29.54 11.02 -15.15
CA GLY A 166 -29.21 10.06 -14.09
C GLY A 166 -27.75 9.57 -14.16
N ALA A 167 -27.26 9.26 -15.36
CA ALA A 167 -25.86 8.91 -15.58
C ALA A 167 -24.92 10.07 -15.25
N SER A 168 -25.23 11.29 -15.70
CA SER A 168 -24.43 12.48 -15.47
C SER A 168 -24.29 12.83 -13.98
N LEU A 169 -25.29 12.52 -13.15
CA LEU A 169 -25.22 12.72 -11.70
C LEU A 169 -24.45 11.61 -10.97
N THR A 170 -24.62 10.35 -11.39
CA THR A 170 -24.05 9.18 -10.70
C THR A 170 -22.58 8.96 -11.00
N ILE A 171 -22.12 9.25 -12.22
CA ILE A 171 -20.71 9.12 -12.63
C ILE A 171 -19.75 9.99 -11.78
N PRO A 172 -19.96 11.30 -11.57
CA PRO A 172 -19.05 12.13 -10.78
C PRO A 172 -19.05 11.73 -9.30
N TRP A 173 -20.20 11.31 -8.76
CA TRP A 173 -20.30 10.76 -7.41
C TRP A 173 -19.47 9.50 -7.24
N PHE A 174 -19.59 8.55 -8.17
CA PHE A 174 -18.79 7.34 -8.17
C PHE A 174 -17.29 7.67 -8.29
N LYS A 175 -16.90 8.52 -9.23
CA LYS A 175 -15.50 8.97 -9.40
C LYS A 175 -14.96 9.62 -8.13
N ALA A 176 -15.74 10.47 -7.46
CA ALA A 176 -15.33 11.09 -6.21
C ALA A 176 -15.15 10.06 -5.09
N ALA A 177 -16.06 9.08 -4.97
CA ALA A 177 -15.92 7.99 -4.02
C ALA A 177 -14.64 7.17 -4.26
N VAL A 178 -14.34 6.81 -5.52
CA VAL A 178 -13.11 6.10 -5.92
C VAL A 178 -11.86 6.91 -5.58
N MET A 179 -11.86 8.20 -5.93
CA MET A 179 -10.72 9.08 -5.67
C MET A 179 -10.46 9.24 -4.17
N LYS A 180 -11.52 9.37 -3.38
CA LYS A 180 -11.43 9.52 -1.92
C LYS A 180 -10.87 8.27 -1.26
N THR A 181 -11.31 7.09 -1.68
CA THR A 181 -10.75 5.83 -1.16
C THR A 181 -9.30 5.64 -1.58
N ALA A 182 -8.95 5.95 -2.83
CA ALA A 182 -7.57 5.89 -3.31
C ALA A 182 -6.64 6.87 -2.57
N GLN A 183 -7.10 8.10 -2.31
CA GLN A 183 -6.35 9.08 -1.52
C GLN A 183 -6.18 8.63 -0.07
N PHE A 184 -7.22 8.05 0.53
CA PHE A 184 -7.14 7.49 1.89
C PHE A 184 -6.12 6.36 1.97
N LEU A 185 -6.18 5.39 1.05
CA LEU A 185 -5.18 4.32 0.92
C LEU A 185 -3.76 4.88 0.77
N ARG A 186 -3.58 5.85 -0.12
CA ARG A 186 -2.28 6.53 -0.29
C ARG A 186 -1.81 7.20 1.00
N SER A 187 -2.70 7.88 1.73
CA SER A 187 -2.33 8.55 2.97
C SER A 187 -1.88 7.57 4.06
N LEU A 188 -2.50 6.38 4.13
CA LEU A 188 -2.08 5.32 5.04
C LEU A 188 -0.68 4.81 4.70
N PHE A 189 -0.43 4.50 3.42
CA PHE A 189 0.90 4.04 2.96
C PHE A 189 2.01 5.06 3.23
N PHE A 190 1.77 6.35 2.98
CA PHE A 190 2.79 7.38 3.20
C PHE A 190 3.03 7.68 4.70
N GLN A 191 2.02 7.53 5.56
CA GLN A 191 2.21 7.63 7.01
C GLN A 191 3.03 6.47 7.56
N GLU A 192 2.87 5.28 7.00
CA GLU A 192 3.64 4.10 7.40
C GLU A 192 5.11 4.23 6.99
N VAL A 193 5.40 4.65 5.76
CA VAL A 193 6.77 4.83 5.24
C VAL A 193 7.55 5.91 6.00
N SER A 194 6.88 6.97 6.48
CA SER A 194 7.53 8.02 7.28
C SER A 194 7.96 7.57 8.68
N LYS A 195 7.48 6.42 9.18
CA LYS A 195 7.80 5.91 10.51
C LYS A 195 8.99 4.94 10.53
N TRP A 196 9.52 4.57 9.36
CA TRP A 196 10.71 3.72 9.19
C TRP A 196 11.91 4.55 8.76
#